data_AF-A0A9Q8QQ70-F1
#
_entry.id   AF-A0A9Q8QQ70-F1
#
_cell.length_a   1.000
_cell.length_b   1.000
_cell.length_c   1.000
_cell.angle_alpha   90.00
_cell.angle_beta   90.00
_cell.angle_gamma   90.00
#
_symmetry.space_group_name_H-M   'P 1'
#
loop_
_entity.id
_entity.type
_entity.pdbx_description
1 polymer ?
#
loop_
_entity_poly.entity_id
_entity_poly.type
_entity_poly.pdbx_seq_one_letter_code
_entity_poly.pdbx_strand_id
1 'polypeptide(L)'
;MDLFVIDLQYPRDDEKVLLKLQAQDVHTERMHITDADIMILQKAKTERFRLVVRSKTGYSVLSQELTKDFFQTLAERNTADYSALSFEVLMNSSGKREVKKCPRGFSHLFFSDSKIEQVFTMGLAAVGGPVTQHQIEGPSPLTPMEGVEEG
;
A
#
# COMPACT_ATOMS: atom_id res chain seq x y z
N MET A 1 -16.82 -1.24 -19.80
CA MET A 1 -15.85 -0.28 -19.22
C MET A 1 -16.26 0.12 -17.81
N ASP A 2 -17.54 0.40 -17.56
CA ASP A 2 -18.01 0.78 -16.21
C ASP A 2 -17.79 -0.28 -15.14
N LEU A 3 -18.01 -1.56 -15.45
CA LEU A 3 -17.71 -2.66 -14.50
C LEU A 3 -16.23 -2.67 -14.07
N PHE A 4 -15.31 -2.47 -15.01
CA PHE A 4 -13.88 -2.40 -14.68
C PHE A 4 -13.56 -1.21 -13.77
N VAL A 5 -14.18 -0.04 -14.00
CA VAL A 5 -14.00 1.13 -13.14
C VAL A 5 -14.58 0.88 -11.74
N ILE A 6 -15.71 0.17 -11.64
CA ILE A 6 -16.28 -0.27 -10.37
C ILE A 6 -15.28 -1.14 -9.60
N ASP A 7 -14.62 -2.09 -10.27
CA ASP A 7 -13.60 -2.95 -9.67
C ASP A 7 -12.33 -2.22 -9.22
N LEU A 8 -12.06 -1.04 -9.80
CA LEU A 8 -10.95 -0.18 -9.40
C LEU A 8 -11.31 0.71 -8.20
N GLN A 9 -12.55 1.19 -8.10
CA GLN A 9 -12.93 2.22 -7.13
C GLN A 9 -13.48 1.68 -5.80
N TYR A 10 -14.00 0.45 -5.78
CA TYR A 10 -14.62 -0.16 -4.61
C TYR A 10 -13.91 -1.44 -4.20
N PRO A 11 -13.98 -1.85 -2.91
CA PRO A 11 -13.57 -3.18 -2.49
C PRO A 11 -14.30 -4.25 -3.31
N ARG A 12 -13.55 -5.28 -3.70
CA ARG A 12 -14.10 -6.47 -4.36
C ARG A 12 -14.64 -7.44 -3.31
N ASP A 13 -15.45 -8.41 -3.76
CA ASP A 13 -16.07 -9.39 -2.85
C ASP A 13 -15.06 -10.21 -2.04
N ASP A 14 -13.83 -10.37 -2.56
CA ASP A 14 -12.75 -11.09 -1.91
C ASP A 14 -11.69 -10.18 -1.25
N GLU A 15 -12.01 -8.89 -1.07
CA GLU A 15 -11.14 -7.90 -0.44
C GLU A 15 -11.71 -7.39 0.89
N LYS A 16 -10.85 -7.30 1.90
CA LYS A 16 -11.14 -6.68 3.19
C LYS A 16 -10.58 -5.27 3.23
N VAL A 17 -11.35 -4.32 3.73
CA VAL A 17 -10.86 -2.96 4.04
C VAL A 17 -10.08 -3.00 5.36
N LEU A 18 -8.81 -2.60 5.32
CA LEU A 18 -7.94 -2.56 6.49
C LEU A 18 -7.68 -1.15 7.01
N LEU A 19 -7.64 -0.18 6.10
CA LEU A 19 -7.54 1.23 6.42
C LEU A 19 -8.56 1.97 5.59
N LYS A 20 -9.25 2.93 6.20
CA LYS A 20 -10.11 3.89 5.50
C LYS A 20 -9.98 5.26 6.14
N LEU A 21 -9.71 6.27 5.32
CA LEU A 21 -9.63 7.65 5.77
C LEU A 21 -10.11 8.60 4.68
N GLN A 22 -10.34 9.85 5.07
CA GLN A 22 -10.71 10.93 4.16
C GLN A 22 -9.62 11.99 4.15
N ALA A 23 -9.35 12.54 2.98
CA ALA A 23 -8.40 13.63 2.78
C ALA A 23 -9.01 14.70 1.89
N GLN A 24 -8.72 15.96 2.17
CA GLN A 24 -9.17 17.06 1.31
C GLN A 24 -8.49 17.01 -0.05
N ASP A 25 -7.19 16.74 -0.07
CA ASP A 25 -6.36 16.73 -1.27
C ASP A 25 -5.32 15.63 -1.17
N VAL A 26 -5.27 14.80 -2.21
CA VAL A 26 -4.26 13.77 -2.40
C VAL A 26 -3.55 14.00 -3.71
N HIS A 27 -2.22 14.03 -3.66
CA HIS A 27 -1.39 14.29 -4.82
C HIS A 27 -0.45 13.11 -5.08
N THR A 28 -0.32 12.77 -6.36
CA THR A 28 0.80 12.03 -6.91
C THR A 28 1.46 12.89 -7.97
N GLU A 29 2.61 12.48 -8.51
CA GLU A 29 3.23 13.20 -9.62
C GLU A 29 2.40 13.22 -10.91
N ARG A 30 1.29 12.46 -10.98
CA ARG A 30 0.42 12.39 -12.18
C ARG A 30 -1.03 12.81 -11.92
N MET A 31 -1.51 12.77 -10.68
CA MET A 31 -2.91 13.02 -10.35
C MET A 31 -3.04 13.88 -9.10
N HIS A 32 -4.04 14.76 -9.14
CA HIS A 32 -4.56 15.44 -7.96
C HIS A 32 -6.02 15.03 -7.78
N ILE A 33 -6.35 14.50 -6.61
CA ILE A 33 -7.69 14.04 -6.25
C ILE A 33 -8.17 14.84 -5.05
N THR A 34 -9.20 15.64 -5.28
CA THR A 34 -9.88 16.43 -4.24
C THR A 34 -10.98 15.60 -3.57
N ASP A 35 -11.29 15.93 -2.32
CA ASP A 35 -12.32 15.28 -1.50
C ASP A 35 -12.24 13.76 -1.59
N ALA A 36 -11.08 13.22 -1.22
CA ALA A 36 -10.73 11.82 -1.47
C ALA A 36 -11.13 10.90 -0.31
N ASP A 37 -11.74 9.77 -0.63
CA ASP A 37 -11.74 8.58 0.21
C ASP A 37 -10.51 7.74 -0.15
N ILE A 38 -9.76 7.32 0.87
CA ILE A 38 -8.56 6.50 0.73
C ILE A 38 -8.76 5.19 1.46
N MET A 39 -8.38 4.08 0.82
CA MET A 39 -8.53 2.74 1.35
C MET A 39 -7.29 1.89 1.11
N ILE A 40 -6.88 1.13 2.12
CA ILE A 40 -6.00 -0.04 1.94
C ILE A 40 -6.87 -1.28 1.99
N LEU A 41 -6.80 -2.07 0.93
CA LEU A 41 -7.58 -3.28 0.75
C LEU A 41 -6.65 -4.47 0.70
N GLN A 42 -7.05 -5.58 1.31
CA GLN A 42 -6.31 -6.85 1.29
C GLN A 42 -7.16 -7.94 0.69
N LYS A 43 -6.64 -8.61 -0.34
CA LYS A 43 -7.28 -9.76 -0.96
C LYS A 43 -7.12 -11.00 -0.09
N ALA A 44 -8.23 -11.61 0.33
CA ALA A 44 -8.25 -12.68 1.32
C ALA A 44 -7.46 -13.94 0.88
N LYS A 45 -7.49 -14.28 -0.42
CA LYS A 45 -6.86 -15.51 -0.93
C LYS A 45 -5.35 -15.40 -1.15
N THR A 46 -4.86 -14.21 -1.50
CA THR A 46 -3.46 -14.02 -1.91
C THR A 46 -2.68 -13.11 -0.97
N GLU A 47 -3.36 -12.56 0.03
CA GLU A 47 -2.83 -11.56 0.96
C GLU A 47 -2.20 -10.35 0.25
N ARG A 48 -2.62 -10.09 -0.99
CA ARG A 48 -2.12 -8.97 -1.78
C ARG A 48 -2.88 -7.72 -1.39
N PHE A 49 -2.14 -6.62 -1.33
CA PHE A 49 -2.72 -5.34 -0.96
C PHE A 49 -2.88 -4.44 -2.18
N ARG A 50 -3.88 -3.55 -2.12
CA ARG A 50 -3.95 -2.40 -3.01
C ARG A 50 -4.37 -1.16 -2.24
N LEU A 51 -3.84 -0.03 -2.68
CA LEU A 51 -4.27 1.30 -2.30
C LEU A 51 -5.31 1.78 -3.30
N VAL A 52 -6.40 2.35 -2.79
CA VAL A 52 -7.42 3.03 -3.58
C VAL A 52 -7.57 4.44 -3.06
N VAL A 53 -7.46 5.42 -3.97
CA VAL A 53 -7.78 6.82 -3.71
C VAL A 53 -8.87 7.20 -4.69
N ARG A 54 -10.01 7.68 -4.22
CA ARG A 54 -11.10 8.12 -5.09
C ARG A 54 -11.71 9.41 -4.60
N SER A 55 -12.03 10.29 -5.53
CA SER A 55 -12.89 11.45 -5.25
C SER A 55 -14.28 10.98 -4.77
N LYS A 56 -14.93 11.78 -3.90
CA LYS A 56 -16.32 11.55 -3.48
C LYS A 56 -17.30 11.47 -4.66
N THR A 57 -17.02 12.21 -5.74
CA THR A 57 -17.82 12.19 -6.98
C THR A 57 -17.58 10.93 -7.83
N GLY A 58 -16.49 10.20 -7.60
CA GLY A 58 -16.11 9.01 -8.37
C GLY A 58 -15.65 9.31 -9.80
N TYR A 59 -15.24 10.55 -10.09
CA TYR A 59 -14.70 10.95 -11.39
C TYR A 59 -13.20 10.78 -11.51
N SER A 60 -12.48 10.91 -10.38
CA SER A 60 -11.06 10.62 -10.26
C SER A 60 -10.86 9.42 -9.35
N VAL A 61 -10.19 8.39 -9.85
CA VAL A 61 -9.84 7.17 -9.12
C VAL A 61 -8.40 6.78 -9.42
N LEU A 62 -7.65 6.45 -8.39
CA LEU A 62 -6.34 5.83 -8.45
C LEU A 62 -6.43 4.48 -7.73
N SER A 63 -6.14 3.39 -8.43
CA SER A 63 -6.06 2.05 -7.85
C SER A 63 -4.67 1.49 -8.10
N GLN A 64 -3.87 1.37 -7.04
CA GLN A 64 -2.46 1.00 -7.04
C GLN A 64 -2.31 -0.35 -6.34
N GLU A 65 -1.84 -1.38 -7.05
CA GLU A 65 -1.37 -2.59 -6.39
C GLU A 65 -0.15 -2.26 -5.52
N LEU A 66 -0.02 -2.90 -4.36
CA LEU A 66 1.18 -2.77 -3.55
C LEU A 66 2.09 -3.98 -3.77
N THR A 67 3.40 -3.76 -3.67
CA THR A 67 4.39 -4.85 -3.78
C THR A 67 4.16 -5.89 -2.67
N LYS A 68 4.63 -7.13 -2.88
CA LYS A 68 4.40 -8.23 -1.91
C LYS A 68 4.98 -7.88 -0.53
N ASP A 69 6.11 -7.22 -0.57
CA ASP A 69 6.98 -6.81 0.52
C ASP A 69 6.74 -5.35 0.93
N PHE A 70 5.64 -4.71 0.49
CA PHE A 70 5.37 -3.29 0.74
C PHE A 70 5.54 -2.88 2.21
N PHE A 71 4.89 -3.58 3.12
CA PHE A 71 4.95 -3.27 4.56
C PHE A 71 6.31 -3.60 5.18
N GLN A 72 7.00 -4.64 4.68
CA GLN A 72 8.35 -4.98 5.11
C GLN A 72 9.32 -3.86 4.70
N THR A 73 9.29 -3.46 3.43
CA THR A 73 10.10 -2.37 2.88
C THR A 73 9.80 -1.04 3.58
N LEU A 74 8.52 -0.76 3.85
CA LEU A 74 8.11 0.41 4.62
C LEU A 74 8.70 0.39 6.03
N ALA A 75 8.67 -0.74 6.73
CA ALA A 75 9.17 -0.84 8.09
C ALA A 75 10.71 -0.79 8.18
N GLU A 76 11.41 -1.41 7.23
CA GLU A 76 12.88 -1.44 7.20
C GLU A 76 13.50 -0.13 6.72
N ARG A 77 12.91 0.49 5.69
CA ARG A 77 13.48 1.67 5.01
C ARG A 77 12.76 2.98 5.33
N ASN A 78 11.70 2.92 6.13
CA ASN A 78 10.80 4.04 6.39
C ASN A 78 10.31 4.72 5.08
N THR A 79 10.18 3.95 4.00
CA THR A 79 9.85 4.44 2.66
C THR A 79 8.87 3.48 2.01
N ALA A 80 7.72 4.00 1.58
CA ALA A 80 6.70 3.22 0.89
C ALA A 80 7.08 2.99 -0.58
N ASP A 81 6.93 1.75 -1.05
CA ASP A 81 7.20 1.39 -2.44
C ASP A 81 5.90 1.26 -3.25
N TYR A 82 5.55 2.34 -3.95
CA TYR A 82 4.37 2.39 -4.81
C TYR A 82 4.67 2.04 -6.28
N SER A 83 5.82 1.41 -6.58
CA SER A 83 6.27 1.18 -7.96
C SER A 83 5.47 0.13 -8.75
N ALA A 84 4.62 -0.64 -8.09
CA ALA A 84 3.79 -1.69 -8.70
C ALA A 84 2.74 -1.12 -9.68
N LEU A 85 1.96 -2.01 -10.31
CA LEU A 85 0.95 -1.63 -11.31
C LEU A 85 -0.12 -0.69 -10.71
N SER A 86 -0.44 0.40 -11.41
CA SER A 86 -1.62 1.22 -11.11
C SER A 86 -2.54 1.43 -12.31
N PHE A 87 -3.77 1.77 -11.97
CA PHE A 87 -4.77 2.29 -12.88
C PHE A 87 -5.25 3.66 -12.41
N GLU A 88 -5.33 4.58 -13.37
CA GLU A 88 -5.80 5.94 -13.17
C GLU A 88 -7.07 6.11 -13.98
N VAL A 89 -8.14 6.55 -13.34
CA VAL A 89 -9.42 6.88 -13.97
C VAL A 89 -9.66 8.36 -13.81
N LEU A 90 -9.90 9.03 -14.94
CA LEU A 90 -10.20 10.46 -15.00
C LEU A 90 -11.36 10.68 -15.96
N MET A 91 -12.12 11.74 -15.73
CA MET A 91 -13.10 12.22 -16.70
C MET A 91 -12.42 13.23 -17.63
N ASN A 92 -12.51 13.00 -18.94
CA ASN A 92 -11.96 13.92 -19.93
C ASN A 92 -12.89 15.13 -20.16
N SER A 93 -12.44 16.10 -20.96
CA SER A 93 -13.19 17.32 -21.27
C SER A 93 -14.54 17.08 -21.97
N SER A 94 -14.74 15.91 -22.55
CA SER A 94 -16.00 15.49 -23.18
C SER A 94 -16.95 14.76 -22.22
N GLY A 95 -16.61 14.67 -20.93
CA GLY A 95 -17.41 13.96 -19.93
C GLY A 95 -17.29 12.43 -19.99
N LYS A 96 -16.36 11.90 -20.79
CA LYS A 96 -16.13 10.45 -20.90
C LYS A 96 -15.04 10.05 -19.90
N ARG A 97 -15.25 8.91 -19.22
CA ARG A 97 -14.20 8.29 -18.42
C ARG A 97 -13.09 7.76 -19.31
N GLU A 98 -11.86 7.94 -18.88
CA GLU A 98 -10.66 7.34 -19.47
C GLU A 98 -9.95 6.54 -18.40
N VAL A 99 -9.47 5.35 -18.77
CA VAL A 99 -8.71 4.49 -17.87
C VAL A 99 -7.31 4.34 -18.44
N LYS A 100 -6.32 4.78 -17.67
CA LYS A 100 -4.91 4.68 -18.02
C LYS A 100 -4.26 3.61 -17.15
N LYS A 101 -3.60 2.67 -17.80
CA LYS A 101 -2.77 1.66 -17.14
C LYS A 101 -1.34 2.21 -17.01
N CYS A 102 -0.80 2.18 -15.80
CA CYS A 102 0.54 2.65 -15.48
C CYS A 102 1.37 1.46 -14.97
N PRO A 103 2.18 0.80 -15.82
CA PRO A 103 2.94 -0.40 -15.45
C PRO A 103 3.92 -0.16 -14.30
N ARG A 104 4.46 1.06 -14.24
CA ARG A 104 5.14 1.59 -13.07
C ARG A 104 4.17 2.54 -12.37
N GLY A 105 3.97 2.31 -11.09
CA GLY A 105 3.08 3.08 -10.25
C GLY A 105 3.51 4.52 -10.08
N PHE A 106 3.06 5.14 -9.00
CA PHE A 106 3.56 6.46 -8.63
C PHE A 106 4.75 6.32 -7.69
N SER A 107 5.49 7.40 -7.47
CA SER A 107 6.67 7.41 -6.60
C SER A 107 6.32 7.90 -5.20
N HIS A 108 5.43 8.89 -5.11
CA HIS A 108 5.06 9.51 -3.84
C HIS A 108 3.56 9.78 -3.75
N LEU A 109 3.02 9.65 -2.54
CA LEU A 109 1.66 10.05 -2.19
C LEU A 109 1.76 11.18 -1.17
N PHE A 110 1.24 12.36 -1.54
CA PHE A 110 1.26 13.53 -0.67
C PHE A 110 -0.15 13.93 -0.27
N PHE A 111 -0.25 14.48 0.93
CA PHE A 111 -1.47 15.04 1.48
C PHE A 111 -1.27 16.54 1.70
N SER A 112 -2.30 17.34 1.47
CA SER A 112 -2.23 18.77 1.83
C SER A 112 -2.35 19.00 3.34
N ASP A 113 -2.91 18.04 4.09
CA ASP A 113 -3.03 18.08 5.55
C ASP A 113 -2.04 17.10 6.20
N SER A 114 -1.06 17.64 6.93
CA SER A 114 -0.03 16.87 7.63
C SER A 114 -0.60 15.97 8.74
N LYS A 115 -1.76 16.31 9.32
CA LYS A 115 -2.43 15.42 10.28
C LYS A 115 -2.97 14.18 9.59
N ILE A 116 -3.53 14.34 8.40
CA ILE A 116 -4.02 13.21 7.60
C ILE A 116 -2.85 12.33 7.15
N GLU A 117 -1.73 12.94 6.75
CA GLU A 117 -0.50 12.20 6.44
C GLU A 117 0.01 11.38 7.63
N GLN A 118 0.00 11.96 8.84
CA GLN A 118 0.37 11.27 10.06
C GLN A 118 -0.58 10.09 10.36
N VAL A 119 -1.90 10.31 10.25
CA VAL A 119 -2.90 9.26 10.47
C VAL A 119 -2.77 8.14 9.44
N PHE A 120 -2.51 8.48 8.17
CA PHE A 120 -2.27 7.50 7.13
C PHE A 120 -1.03 6.66 7.44
N THR A 121 0.09 7.30 7.80
CA THR A 121 1.34 6.63 8.19
C THR A 121 1.13 5.69 9.37
N MET A 122 0.42 6.13 10.41
CA MET A 122 0.06 5.27 11.55
C MET A 122 -0.83 4.10 11.13
N GLY A 123 -1.79 4.34 10.24
CA GLY A 123 -2.64 3.31 9.67
C GLY A 123 -1.85 2.25 8.92
N LEU A 124 -0.88 2.65 8.09
CA LEU A 124 0.00 1.72 7.39
C LEU A 124 0.83 0.88 8.36
N ALA A 125 1.38 1.48 9.41
CA ALA A 125 2.14 0.76 10.44
C ALA A 125 1.25 -0.26 11.19
N ALA A 126 0.01 0.11 11.51
CA ALA A 126 -0.94 -0.80 12.16
C ALA A 126 -1.34 -1.98 11.25
N VAL A 127 -1.42 -1.75 9.93
CA VAL A 127 -1.70 -2.83 8.95
C VAL A 127 -0.49 -3.75 8.77
N GLY A 128 0.73 -3.20 8.73
CA GLY A 128 1.95 -3.98 8.57
C GLY A 128 2.30 -4.86 9.78
N GLY A 129 1.81 -4.50 10.96
CA GLY A 129 2.11 -5.20 12.20
C GLY A 129 3.54 -4.95 12.70
N PRO A 130 3.89 -5.47 13.89
CA PRO A 130 5.26 -5.38 14.39
C PRO A 130 6.19 -6.18 13.49
N VAL A 131 7.34 -5.61 13.14
CA VAL A 131 8.43 -6.36 12.50
C VAL A 131 8.86 -7.45 13.47
N THR A 132 8.41 -8.69 13.27
CA THR A 132 9.12 -9.84 13.81
C THR A 132 10.46 -9.85 13.11
N GLN A 133 11.47 -9.22 13.74
CA GLN A 133 12.85 -9.53 13.46
C GLN A 133 12.95 -11.04 13.62
N HIS A 134 13.01 -11.78 12.52
CA HIS A 134 13.48 -13.15 12.57
C HIS A 134 14.85 -13.06 13.24
N GLN A 135 14.92 -13.58 14.47
CA GLN A 135 16.18 -13.85 15.13
C GLN A 135 17.01 -14.64 14.13
N ILE A 136 18.04 -14.01 13.60
CA ILE A 136 19.16 -14.74 13.05
C ILE A 136 19.71 -15.47 14.27
N GLU A 137 19.42 -16.77 14.37
CA GLU A 137 20.15 -17.67 15.27
C GLU A 137 21.62 -17.42 15.02
N GLY A 138 22.26 -16.72 15.95
CA GLY A 138 23.71 -16.64 16.02
C GLY A 138 24.26 -18.06 16.15
N PRO A 139 25.46 -18.34 15.62
CA PRO A 139 26.02 -19.67 15.67
C PRO A 139 26.15 -20.13 17.12
N SER A 140 25.66 -21.35 17.38
CA SER A 140 25.69 -22.02 18.69
C SER A 140 27.05 -21.87 19.38
N PRO A 141 27.10 -21.53 20.68
CA PRO A 141 28.35 -21.50 21.40
C PRO A 141 28.95 -22.91 21.48
N LEU A 142 30.24 -22.97 21.15
CA LEU A 142 31.14 -24.12 21.22
C LEU A 142 30.93 -24.91 22.53
N THR A 143 30.63 -26.20 22.41
CA THR A 143 30.83 -27.19 23.48
C THR A 143 32.30 -27.19 23.92
N PRO A 144 32.61 -27.05 25.22
CA PRO A 144 33.96 -27.32 25.72
C PRO A 144 34.18 -28.83 25.71
N MET A 145 35.20 -29.30 24.97
CA MET A 145 35.68 -30.68 25.09
C MET A 145 36.49 -30.79 26.39
N GLU A 146 35.88 -31.39 27.40
CA GLU A 146 36.58 -31.88 28.60
C GLU A 146 37.50 -33.05 28.23
N GLY A 147 38.68 -33.08 28.86
CA GLY A 147 39.35 -34.32 29.24
C GLY A 147 40.31 -34.95 28.23
N VAL A 148 41.58 -34.51 28.28
CA VAL A 148 42.73 -35.37 27.94
C VAL A 148 43.20 -36.02 29.24
N GLU A 149 42.97 -37.32 29.40
CA GLU A 149 43.77 -38.19 30.28
C GLU A 149 43.74 -39.61 29.70
N GLU A 150 44.87 -40.05 29.13
CA GLU A 150 45.29 -41.45 29.27
C GLU A 150 46.80 -41.44 29.56
N GLY A 151 47.14 -41.97 30.73
CA GLY A 151 48.46 -42.48 31.08
C GLY A 151 48.46 -44.00 31.05
#